data_AF-A0A6L0XUW7-F1
#
_entry.id   AF-A0A6L0XUW7-F1
#
_cell.length_a   1.000
_cell.length_b   1.000
_cell.length_c   1.000
_cell.angle_alpha   90.00
_cell.angle_beta   90.00
_cell.angle_gamma   90.00
#
_symmetry.space_group_name_H-M   'P 1'
#
loop_
_entity.id
_entity.type
_entity.pdbx_description
1 polymer ?
#
loop_
_entity_poly.entity_id
_entity_poly.type
_entity_poly.pdbx_seq_one_letter_code
_entity_poly.pdbx_strand_id
1 'polypeptide(L)'
;MKLSCSFSWCRFSCNTSFKVFNRKYRSICTKGLYNSIPNNKRKEIFFFLNDKKKYFNALYNKENDKKDIMNEMDELYDNILTCNWNDSFNFVLNVPIWEGILNSIEEKVKAYEYDEQIIKKKKELNQLIDILFILEDIRDHINELLEQSSRSKGLAGAHILCSFEIKNINEHIELLKKKHEELLLTYPLYKYQIDLVLGRGLALLRQRYVFDWKYMHEYFF
;
A
#
# COMPACT_ATOMS: atom_id res chain seq x y z
N MET A 1 -38.69 -68.09 -29.66
CA MET A 1 -39.07 -68.44 -28.26
C MET A 1 -39.18 -67.12 -27.48
N LYS A 2 -40.30 -66.81 -26.81
CA LYS A 2 -40.51 -66.98 -25.34
C LYS A 2 -39.39 -66.29 -24.52
N LEU A 3 -39.57 -65.31 -23.63
CA LEU A 3 -40.67 -64.79 -22.76
C LEU A 3 -40.39 -63.27 -22.44
N SER A 4 -41.20 -62.42 -21.78
CA SER A 4 -42.63 -62.37 -21.33
C SER A 4 -43.04 -60.92 -20.96
N CYS A 5 -44.27 -60.70 -20.49
CA CYS A 5 -44.74 -59.51 -19.74
C CYS A 5 -44.13 -59.44 -18.30
N SER A 6 -44.37 -58.46 -17.40
CA SER A 6 -45.42 -57.40 -17.24
C SER A 6 -45.06 -56.39 -16.10
N PHE A 7 -45.93 -55.38 -15.89
CA PHE A 7 -46.10 -54.39 -14.78
C PHE A 7 -45.49 -52.98 -15.04
N SER A 8 -46.28 -51.92 -15.28
CA SER A 8 -47.21 -51.17 -14.39
C SER A 8 -46.48 -50.03 -13.63
N TRP A 9 -46.94 -48.77 -13.52
CA TRP A 9 -48.19 -48.09 -13.91
C TRP A 9 -47.96 -46.57 -14.17
N CYS A 10 -49.04 -45.78 -14.33
CA CYS A 10 -49.05 -44.39 -14.83
C CYS A 10 -48.78 -43.23 -13.83
N ARG A 11 -48.36 -42.08 -14.40
CA ARG A 11 -48.51 -40.64 -13.94
C ARG A 11 -47.73 -40.21 -12.68
N PHE A 12 -46.99 -39.08 -12.72
CA PHE A 12 -47.59 -37.74 -12.74
C PHE A 12 -46.73 -36.62 -13.41
N SER A 13 -47.45 -35.59 -13.87
CA SER A 13 -47.04 -34.32 -14.48
C SER A 13 -45.81 -33.58 -13.88
N CYS A 14 -44.88 -33.15 -14.76
CA CYS A 14 -44.64 -31.70 -14.98
C CYS A 14 -43.80 -31.45 -16.26
N ASN A 15 -44.34 -30.73 -17.25
CA ASN A 15 -43.61 -30.46 -18.49
C ASN A 15 -42.54 -29.37 -18.28
N THR A 16 -41.32 -29.69 -18.73
CA THR A 16 -40.21 -28.76 -18.87
C THR A 16 -40.40 -27.82 -20.06
N SER A 17 -39.75 -26.66 -20.03
CA SER A 17 -38.84 -26.31 -21.14
C SER A 17 -37.78 -25.30 -20.69
N PHE A 18 -36.56 -25.50 -21.19
CA PHE A 18 -35.36 -24.79 -20.78
C PHE A 18 -35.06 -23.58 -21.68
N LYS A 19 -34.11 -22.76 -21.23
CA LYS A 19 -33.53 -21.60 -21.93
C LYS A 19 -33.20 -21.90 -23.41
N VAL A 20 -33.61 -21.00 -24.31
CA VAL A 20 -32.93 -20.80 -25.61
C VAL A 20 -32.13 -19.50 -25.52
N PHE A 21 -30.82 -19.62 -25.30
CA PHE A 21 -29.90 -18.48 -25.24
C PHE A 21 -29.21 -18.31 -26.61
N ASN A 22 -29.80 -17.50 -27.49
CA ASN A 22 -29.33 -17.40 -28.87
C ASN A 22 -28.24 -16.30 -29.02
N ARG A 23 -27.01 -16.73 -29.36
CA ARG A 23 -25.77 -15.96 -29.11
C ARG A 23 -25.39 -14.95 -30.21
N LYS A 24 -26.30 -14.58 -31.11
CA LYS A 24 -25.94 -13.87 -32.37
C LYS A 24 -26.74 -12.61 -32.74
N TYR A 25 -27.73 -12.18 -31.96
CA TYR A 25 -28.41 -10.90 -32.17
C TYR A 25 -28.57 -10.11 -30.86
N ARG A 26 -28.03 -8.89 -30.85
CA ARG A 26 -28.06 -7.98 -29.70
C ARG A 26 -29.38 -7.17 -29.66
N SER A 27 -30.51 -7.86 -29.64
CA SER A 27 -31.82 -7.26 -29.34
C SER A 27 -32.74 -8.26 -28.64
N ILE A 28 -32.90 -8.10 -27.32
CA ILE A 28 -33.97 -8.78 -26.59
C ILE A 28 -35.26 -8.03 -26.94
N CYS A 29 -36.08 -8.59 -27.82
CA CYS A 29 -37.38 -8.00 -28.16
C CYS A 29 -38.38 -8.24 -27.01
N THR A 30 -38.28 -7.43 -25.96
CA THR A 30 -39.13 -7.51 -24.75
C THR A 30 -40.59 -7.11 -24.98
N LYS A 31 -40.92 -6.58 -26.16
CA LYS A 31 -42.23 -5.96 -26.47
C LYS A 31 -43.41 -6.95 -26.49
N GLY A 32 -43.18 -8.26 -26.62
CA GLY A 32 -44.24 -9.26 -26.77
C GLY A 32 -44.95 -9.70 -25.47
N LEU A 33 -44.26 -9.69 -24.33
CA LEU A 33 -44.78 -10.29 -23.07
C LEU A 33 -45.13 -9.26 -21.99
N TYR A 34 -44.78 -7.98 -22.16
CA TYR A 34 -45.06 -6.95 -21.17
C TYR A 34 -46.52 -6.53 -21.08
N ASN A 35 -47.31 -6.73 -22.15
CA ASN A 35 -48.67 -6.17 -22.27
C ASN A 35 -49.80 -7.02 -21.68
N SER A 36 -49.57 -8.29 -21.33
CA SER A 36 -50.58 -9.19 -20.74
C SER A 36 -50.65 -9.17 -19.21
N ILE A 37 -49.71 -8.49 -18.53
CA ILE A 37 -49.63 -8.43 -17.07
C ILE A 37 -50.51 -7.26 -16.56
N PRO A 38 -51.36 -7.42 -15.52
CA PRO A 38 -52.13 -6.30 -14.97
C PRO A 38 -51.22 -5.24 -14.32
N ASN A 39 -51.61 -3.96 -14.40
CA ASN A 39 -50.75 -2.83 -14.06
C ASN A 39 -50.17 -2.86 -12.63
N ASN A 40 -50.88 -3.38 -11.63
CA ASN A 40 -50.33 -3.52 -10.27
C ASN A 40 -49.16 -4.51 -10.23
N LYS A 41 -49.29 -5.69 -10.85
CA LYS A 41 -48.19 -6.67 -10.92
C LYS A 41 -46.99 -6.15 -11.73
N ARG A 42 -47.20 -5.28 -12.73
CA ARG A 42 -46.08 -4.59 -13.41
C ARG A 42 -45.30 -3.69 -12.46
N LYS A 43 -46.00 -2.91 -11.62
CA LYS A 43 -45.36 -2.03 -10.63
C LYS A 43 -44.57 -2.84 -9.60
N GLU A 44 -45.14 -3.91 -9.05
CA GLU A 44 -44.45 -4.81 -8.10
C GLU A 44 -43.21 -5.46 -8.71
N ILE A 45 -43.31 -6.02 -9.93
CA ILE A 45 -42.17 -6.63 -10.63
C ILE A 45 -41.09 -5.59 -10.93
N PHE A 46 -41.46 -4.37 -11.31
CA PHE A 46 -40.51 -3.29 -11.58
C PHE A 46 -39.82 -2.80 -10.29
N PHE A 47 -40.55 -2.70 -9.18
CA PHE A 47 -40.00 -2.40 -7.85
C PHE A 47 -39.00 -3.49 -7.43
N PHE A 48 -39.40 -4.76 -7.47
CA PHE A 48 -38.57 -5.90 -7.08
C PHE A 48 -37.32 -6.06 -7.96
N LEU A 49 -37.40 -5.74 -9.26
CA LEU A 49 -36.24 -5.70 -10.15
C LEU A 49 -35.34 -4.50 -9.87
N ASN A 50 -35.88 -3.33 -9.53
CA ASN A 50 -35.08 -2.17 -9.13
C ASN A 50 -34.40 -2.38 -7.77
N ASP A 51 -35.07 -2.98 -6.79
CA ASP A 51 -34.48 -3.26 -5.48
C ASP A 51 -33.42 -4.35 -5.58
N LYS A 52 -33.63 -5.39 -6.42
CA LYS A 52 -32.55 -6.33 -6.76
C LYS A 52 -31.39 -5.64 -7.47
N LYS A 53 -31.65 -4.72 -8.41
CA LYS A 53 -30.59 -3.98 -9.09
C LYS A 53 -29.83 -3.07 -8.13
N LYS A 54 -30.50 -2.42 -7.17
CA LYS A 54 -29.85 -1.67 -6.07
C LYS A 54 -29.02 -2.59 -5.18
N TYR A 55 -29.55 -3.74 -4.78
CA TYR A 55 -28.85 -4.74 -3.96
C TYR A 55 -27.59 -5.28 -4.65
N PHE A 56 -27.69 -5.68 -5.92
CA PHE A 56 -26.53 -6.12 -6.69
C PHE A 56 -25.55 -4.99 -6.99
N ASN A 57 -26.02 -3.76 -7.24
CA ASN A 57 -25.11 -2.62 -7.34
C ASN A 57 -24.39 -2.35 -6.01
N ALA A 58 -25.07 -2.43 -4.86
CA ALA A 58 -24.45 -2.24 -3.54
C ALA A 58 -23.42 -3.33 -3.19
N LEU A 59 -23.61 -4.56 -3.69
CA LEU A 59 -22.66 -5.66 -3.50
C LEU A 59 -21.47 -5.66 -4.48
N TYR A 60 -21.53 -4.89 -5.56
CA TYR A 60 -20.52 -4.90 -6.64
C TYR A 60 -20.22 -3.48 -7.14
N ASN A 61 -20.19 -2.49 -6.24
CA ASN A 61 -20.09 -1.08 -6.62
C ASN A 61 -18.64 -0.67 -6.90
N LYS A 62 -18.05 -1.22 -7.97
CA LYS A 62 -16.65 -1.04 -8.35
C LYS A 62 -16.15 0.41 -8.37
N GLU A 63 -17.03 1.38 -8.61
CA GLU A 63 -16.70 2.82 -8.56
C GLU A 63 -16.52 3.37 -7.14
N ASN A 64 -17.18 2.80 -6.14
CA ASN A 64 -16.91 3.07 -4.73
C ASN A 64 -15.67 2.29 -4.30
N ASP A 65 -15.61 0.98 -4.55
CA ASP A 65 -14.48 0.12 -4.20
C ASP A 65 -13.14 0.72 -4.68
N LYS A 66 -13.10 1.25 -5.91
CA LYS A 66 -11.93 1.98 -6.46
C LYS A 66 -11.59 3.24 -5.66
N LYS A 67 -12.58 4.07 -5.31
CA LYS A 67 -12.35 5.30 -4.52
C LYS A 67 -11.86 4.96 -3.12
N ASP A 68 -12.45 3.94 -2.50
CA ASP A 68 -12.10 3.50 -1.15
C ASP A 68 -10.65 3.00 -1.13
N ILE A 69 -10.21 2.19 -2.10
CA ILE A 69 -8.79 1.80 -2.26
C ILE A 69 -7.88 3.02 -2.48
N MET A 70 -8.29 4.00 -3.30
CA MET A 70 -7.50 5.21 -3.54
C MET A 70 -7.38 6.08 -2.29
N ASN A 71 -8.43 6.17 -1.48
CA ASN A 71 -8.41 6.89 -0.20
C ASN A 71 -7.53 6.15 0.82
N GLU A 72 -7.62 4.82 0.94
CA GLU A 72 -6.74 4.02 1.80
C GLU A 72 -5.25 4.20 1.46
N MET A 73 -4.92 4.30 0.16
CA MET A 73 -3.56 4.61 -0.30
C MET A 73 -3.10 6.01 0.14
N ASP A 74 -3.97 7.01 0.00
CA ASP A 74 -3.66 8.40 0.37
C ASP A 74 -3.52 8.57 1.89
N GLU A 75 -4.42 7.94 2.67
CA GLU A 75 -4.33 7.91 4.13
C GLU A 75 -3.04 7.24 4.60
N LEU A 76 -2.64 6.11 4.02
CA LEU A 76 -1.38 5.45 4.36
C LEU A 76 -0.17 6.32 3.97
N TYR A 77 -0.20 6.93 2.78
CA TYR A 77 0.85 7.82 2.28
C TYR A 77 1.03 9.03 3.21
N ASP A 78 -0.05 9.73 3.56
CA ASP A 78 0.00 10.91 4.43
C ASP A 78 0.43 10.54 5.85
N ASN A 79 -0.04 9.41 6.40
CA ASN A 79 0.38 8.92 7.72
C ASN A 79 1.89 8.64 7.78
N ILE A 80 2.46 8.02 6.74
CA ILE A 80 3.91 7.77 6.66
C ILE A 80 4.67 9.09 6.45
N LEU A 81 4.22 9.93 5.51
CA LEU A 81 4.93 11.16 5.13
C LEU A 81 4.99 12.20 6.26
N THR A 82 3.93 12.33 7.04
CA THR A 82 3.79 13.34 8.10
C THR A 82 4.34 12.92 9.47
N CYS A 83 4.69 11.64 9.64
CA CYS A 83 5.28 11.17 10.90
C CYS A 83 6.69 11.77 11.13
N ASN A 84 7.26 11.57 12.32
CA ASN A 84 8.64 11.97 12.60
C ASN A 84 9.62 10.88 12.15
N TRP A 85 10.35 11.11 11.07
CA TRP A 85 11.28 10.12 10.50
C TRP A 85 12.57 9.95 11.32
N ASN A 86 12.87 10.91 12.20
CA ASN A 86 14.05 10.86 13.08
C ASN A 86 13.76 10.16 14.43
N ASP A 87 12.56 9.63 14.65
CA ASP A 87 12.19 8.92 15.87
C ASP A 87 12.09 7.40 15.63
N SER A 88 13.08 6.66 16.15
CA SER A 88 13.12 5.20 16.04
C SER A 88 11.95 4.50 16.77
N PHE A 89 11.45 5.04 17.89
CA PHE A 89 10.32 4.43 18.60
C PHE A 89 9.04 4.53 17.79
N ASN A 90 8.83 5.67 17.12
CA ASN A 90 7.72 5.88 16.20
C ASN A 90 7.74 4.86 15.05
N PHE A 91 8.91 4.46 14.55
CA PHE A 91 9.00 3.45 13.48
C PHE A 91 8.74 2.04 14.01
N VAL A 92 9.37 1.64 15.12
CA VAL A 92 9.17 0.31 15.76
C VAL A 92 7.69 0.01 16.05
N LEU A 93 6.91 1.03 16.41
CA LEU A 93 5.48 0.87 16.69
C LEU A 93 4.59 0.89 15.44
N ASN A 94 4.91 1.70 14.43
CA ASN A 94 4.02 1.93 13.29
C ASN A 94 4.37 1.15 12.02
N VAL A 95 5.64 0.82 11.75
CA VAL A 95 6.04 0.09 10.54
C VAL A 95 5.28 -1.24 10.38
N PRO A 96 5.14 -2.11 11.41
CA PRO A 96 4.36 -3.35 11.26
C PRO A 96 2.87 -3.12 10.97
N ILE A 97 2.32 -1.97 11.39
CA ILE A 97 0.93 -1.58 11.11
C ILE A 97 0.81 -1.13 9.65
N TRP A 98 1.74 -0.29 9.19
CA TRP A 98 1.80 0.18 7.80
C TRP A 98 2.03 -0.96 6.81
N GLU A 99 2.91 -1.91 7.11
CA GLU A 99 3.08 -3.14 6.32
C GLU A 99 1.79 -3.98 6.26
N GLY A 100 1.08 -4.11 7.38
CA GLY A 100 -0.22 -4.79 7.42
C GLY A 100 -1.27 -4.13 6.52
N ILE A 101 -1.35 -2.80 6.55
CA ILE A 101 -2.25 -2.02 5.68
C ILE A 101 -1.81 -2.14 4.21
N LEU A 102 -0.51 -1.99 3.92
CA LEU A 102 0.05 -2.13 2.57
C LEU A 102 -0.30 -3.49 1.96
N ASN A 103 -0.09 -4.59 2.70
CA ASN A 103 -0.44 -5.93 2.26
C ASN A 103 -1.94 -6.06 1.92
N SER A 104 -2.83 -5.47 2.74
CA SER A 104 -4.27 -5.45 2.44
C SER A 104 -4.60 -4.65 1.17
N ILE A 105 -3.95 -3.50 0.98
CA ILE A 105 -4.07 -2.69 -0.25
C ILE A 105 -3.55 -3.49 -1.45
N GLU A 106 -2.41 -4.17 -1.35
CA GLU A 106 -1.86 -4.98 -2.43
C GLU A 106 -2.81 -6.11 -2.86
N GLU A 107 -3.49 -6.76 -1.92
CA GLU A 107 -4.51 -7.76 -2.23
C GLU A 107 -5.71 -7.16 -2.97
N LYS A 108 -6.21 -6.00 -2.54
CA LYS A 108 -7.31 -5.29 -3.21
C LYS A 108 -6.93 -4.82 -4.63
N VAL A 109 -5.69 -4.36 -4.82
CA VAL A 109 -5.18 -3.83 -6.09
C VAL A 109 -5.09 -4.90 -7.19
N LYS A 110 -4.94 -6.19 -6.87
CA LYS A 110 -4.94 -7.30 -7.86
C LYS A 110 -6.18 -7.32 -8.75
N ALA A 111 -7.32 -6.81 -8.27
CA ALA A 111 -8.54 -6.70 -9.07
C ALA A 111 -8.49 -5.57 -10.13
N TYR A 112 -7.48 -4.70 -10.07
CA TYR A 112 -7.35 -3.46 -10.85
C TYR A 112 -5.98 -3.31 -11.54
N GLU A 113 -5.29 -4.42 -11.84
CA GLU A 113 -3.95 -4.45 -12.46
C GLU A 113 -3.82 -3.74 -13.83
N TYR A 114 -4.93 -3.34 -14.45
CA TYR A 114 -4.97 -2.57 -15.70
C TYR A 114 -5.40 -1.10 -15.53
N ASP A 115 -5.70 -0.66 -14.30
CA ASP A 115 -6.12 0.71 -14.03
C ASP A 115 -4.92 1.61 -13.75
N GLU A 116 -4.55 2.41 -14.76
CA GLU A 116 -3.37 3.28 -14.74
C GLU A 116 -3.32 4.21 -13.51
N GLN A 117 -4.48 4.67 -13.01
CA GLN A 117 -4.54 5.57 -11.85
C GLN A 117 -4.12 4.87 -10.56
N ILE A 118 -4.60 3.64 -10.34
CA ILE A 118 -4.29 2.86 -9.15
C ILE A 118 -2.84 2.37 -9.20
N ILE A 119 -2.36 1.94 -10.38
CA ILE A 119 -0.96 1.56 -10.59
C ILE A 119 -0.02 2.74 -10.32
N LYS A 120 -0.39 3.97 -10.73
CA LYS A 120 0.40 5.17 -10.44
C LYS A 120 0.48 5.44 -8.94
N LYS A 121 -0.65 5.48 -8.23
CA LYS A 121 -0.66 5.70 -6.77
C LYS A 121 0.10 4.62 -6.02
N LYS A 122 -0.05 3.34 -6.41
CA LYS A 122 0.75 2.25 -5.83
C LYS A 122 2.25 2.47 -6.01
N LYS A 123 2.71 2.95 -7.17
CA LYS A 123 4.14 3.26 -7.39
C LYS A 123 4.62 4.42 -6.50
N GLU A 124 3.81 5.46 -6.33
CA GLU A 124 4.11 6.61 -5.47
C GLU A 124 4.21 6.18 -3.99
N LEU A 125 3.28 5.36 -3.52
CA LEU A 125 3.29 4.76 -2.18
C LEU A 125 4.49 3.83 -1.96
N ASN A 126 4.78 2.93 -2.91
CA ASN A 126 5.94 2.05 -2.80
C ASN A 126 7.26 2.85 -2.76
N GLN A 127 7.39 3.91 -3.57
CA GLN A 127 8.56 4.80 -3.52
C GLN A 127 8.73 5.48 -2.16
N LEU A 128 7.65 5.91 -1.50
CA LEU A 128 7.71 6.48 -0.15
C LEU A 128 8.29 5.45 0.85
N ILE A 129 7.82 4.21 0.76
CA ILE A 129 8.23 3.11 1.65
C ILE A 129 9.67 2.66 1.36
N ASP A 130 10.09 2.59 0.09
CA ASP A 130 11.48 2.31 -0.28
C ASP A 130 12.45 3.31 0.36
N ILE A 131 12.10 4.61 0.35
CA ILE A 131 12.92 5.68 0.94
C ILE A 131 12.88 5.63 2.47
N LEU A 132 11.73 5.28 3.06
CA LEU A 132 11.57 5.10 4.50
C LEU A 132 12.61 4.08 5.03
N PHE A 133 12.69 2.91 4.40
CA PHE A 133 13.65 1.87 4.78
C PHE A 133 15.10 2.27 4.52
N ILE A 134 15.41 2.92 3.39
CA ILE A 134 16.76 3.42 3.12
C ILE A 134 17.20 4.46 4.17
N LEU A 135 16.31 5.34 4.61
CA LEU A 135 16.61 6.33 5.63
C LEU A 135 16.66 5.73 7.05
N GLU A 136 15.89 4.67 7.33
CA GLU A 136 15.99 3.88 8.56
C GLU A 136 17.36 3.21 8.69
N ASP A 137 17.82 2.47 7.68
CA ASP A 137 19.16 1.84 7.66
C ASP A 137 20.27 2.89 7.88
N ILE A 138 20.15 4.04 7.23
CA ILE A 138 21.11 5.15 7.35
C ILE A 138 21.09 5.78 8.74
N ARG A 139 19.91 6.00 9.33
CA ARG A 139 19.73 6.52 10.69
C ARG A 139 20.38 5.60 11.70
N ASP A 140 20.11 4.30 11.59
CA ASP A 140 20.57 3.32 12.55
C ASP A 140 22.10 3.13 12.42
N HIS A 141 22.65 3.17 11.21
CA HIS A 141 24.10 3.24 11.01
C HIS A 141 24.74 4.49 11.64
N ILE A 142 24.13 5.67 11.51
CA ILE A 142 24.61 6.90 12.16
C ILE A 142 24.55 6.77 13.69
N ASN A 143 23.48 6.18 14.23
CA ASN A 143 23.33 5.94 15.67
C ASN A 143 24.41 4.98 16.21
N GLU A 144 24.73 3.90 15.48
CA GLU A 144 25.83 3.00 15.82
C GLU A 144 27.18 3.74 15.86
N LEU A 145 27.49 4.55 14.84
CA LEU A 145 28.72 5.34 14.80
C LEU A 145 28.81 6.32 15.98
N LEU A 146 27.70 7.01 16.30
CA LEU A 146 27.63 7.94 17.43
C LEU A 146 27.78 7.21 18.78
N GLU A 147 27.13 6.07 18.96
CA GLU A 147 27.25 5.27 20.19
C GLU A 147 28.68 4.77 20.38
N GLN A 148 29.28 4.15 19.36
CA GLN A 148 30.66 3.66 19.45
C GLN A 148 31.66 4.81 19.64
N SER A 149 31.42 6.00 19.06
CA SER A 149 32.24 7.20 19.30
C SER A 149 32.17 7.72 20.74
N SER A 150 31.08 7.38 21.46
CA SER A 150 30.91 7.71 22.88
C SER A 150 31.58 6.66 23.75
N ARG A 151 31.37 5.37 23.45
CA ARG A 151 31.95 4.22 24.18
C ARG A 151 33.48 4.17 24.07
N SER A 152 34.06 4.57 22.94
CA SER A 152 35.52 4.59 22.72
C SER A 152 36.25 5.67 23.54
N LYS A 153 35.55 6.71 23.98
CA LYS A 153 36.10 7.77 24.85
C LYS A 153 36.05 7.42 26.35
N GLY A 154 35.29 6.38 26.71
CA GLY A 154 35.16 5.90 28.09
C GLY A 154 34.42 6.88 28.99
N LEU A 155 34.36 6.56 30.29
CA LEU A 155 33.60 7.35 31.27
C LEU A 155 34.11 8.81 31.32
N ALA A 156 33.25 9.76 30.96
CA ALA A 156 33.54 11.21 30.93
C ALA A 156 34.80 11.62 30.14
N GLY A 157 35.25 10.81 29.17
CA GLY A 157 36.49 11.07 28.43
C GLY A 157 37.78 10.70 29.19
N ALA A 158 37.69 10.07 30.36
CA ALA A 158 38.84 9.64 31.16
C ALA A 158 39.51 8.34 30.65
N HIS A 159 39.07 7.81 29.50
CA HIS A 159 39.47 6.54 28.92
C HIS A 159 39.29 5.29 29.82
N ILE A 160 38.47 5.40 30.86
CA ILE A 160 38.10 4.28 31.75
C ILE A 160 36.96 3.48 31.12
N LEU A 161 37.11 2.15 31.06
CA LEU A 161 36.16 1.19 30.47
C LEU A 161 35.83 1.47 28.98
N CYS A 162 36.82 1.96 28.22
CA CYS A 162 36.69 2.17 26.77
C CYS A 162 36.38 0.90 25.97
N SER A 163 35.53 1.04 24.96
CA SER A 163 35.50 0.12 23.81
C SER A 163 36.63 0.44 22.83
N PHE A 164 36.74 -0.37 21.77
CA PHE A 164 37.63 -0.07 20.64
C PHE A 164 37.17 1.17 19.86
N GLU A 165 38.11 1.79 19.16
CA GLU A 165 37.88 2.96 18.29
C GLU A 165 37.58 2.54 16.84
N ILE A 166 36.71 3.32 16.17
CA ILE A 166 36.40 3.14 14.74
C ILE A 166 37.57 3.65 13.90
N LYS A 167 38.41 2.74 13.40
CA LYS A 167 39.63 3.08 12.62
C LYS A 167 39.35 3.73 11.27
N ASN A 168 38.20 3.46 10.67
CA ASN A 168 37.84 3.85 9.32
C ASN A 168 36.69 4.87 9.26
N ILE A 169 36.50 5.67 10.31
CA ILE A 169 35.38 6.63 10.44
C ILE A 169 35.24 7.57 9.22
N ASN A 170 36.36 7.96 8.61
CA ASN A 170 36.36 8.79 7.41
C ASN A 170 35.67 8.11 6.21
N GLU A 171 35.80 6.79 6.05
CA GLU A 171 35.13 6.03 4.98
C GLU A 171 33.60 6.05 5.16
N HIS A 172 33.14 5.86 6.40
CA HIS A 172 31.72 5.97 6.76
C HIS A 172 31.17 7.39 6.54
N ILE A 173 31.94 8.41 6.90
CA ILE A 173 31.57 9.82 6.67
C ILE A 173 31.45 10.12 5.17
N GLU A 174 32.39 9.69 4.34
CA GLU A 174 32.31 9.89 2.88
C GLU A 174 31.16 9.09 2.23
N LEU A 175 30.89 7.87 2.71
CA LEU A 175 29.73 7.08 2.30
C LEU A 175 28.42 7.85 2.58
N LEU A 176 28.26 8.39 3.79
CA LEU A 176 27.06 9.13 4.20
C LEU A 176 26.88 10.45 3.44
N LYS A 177 27.97 11.21 3.20
CA LYS A 177 27.93 12.40 2.33
C LYS A 177 27.46 12.07 0.92
N LYS A 178 28.06 11.05 0.32
CA LYS A 178 27.71 10.60 -1.03
C LYS A 178 26.26 10.12 -1.08
N LYS A 179 25.78 9.39 -0.06
CA LYS A 179 24.38 8.98 0.05
C LYS A 179 23.43 10.16 0.16
N HIS A 180 23.78 11.23 0.87
CA HIS A 180 22.95 12.44 0.95
C HIS A 180 22.77 13.09 -0.43
N GLU A 181 23.86 13.23 -1.18
CA GLU A 181 23.80 13.77 -2.55
C GLU A 181 23.05 12.84 -3.52
N GLU A 182 23.28 11.53 -3.46
CA GLU A 182 22.55 10.53 -4.27
C GLU A 182 21.04 10.54 -4.00
N LEU A 183 20.63 10.59 -2.73
CA LEU A 183 19.21 10.58 -2.35
C LEU A 183 18.50 11.88 -2.74
N LEU A 184 19.12 13.05 -2.55
CA LEU A 184 18.54 14.32 -2.99
C LEU A 184 18.36 14.41 -4.51
N LEU A 185 19.24 13.76 -5.29
CA LEU A 185 19.11 13.68 -6.75
C LEU A 185 18.05 12.65 -7.19
N THR A 186 17.97 11.51 -6.52
CA THR A 186 17.06 10.41 -6.88
C THR A 186 15.62 10.69 -6.43
N TYR A 187 15.45 11.34 -5.27
CA TYR A 187 14.19 11.49 -4.56
C TYR A 187 13.91 12.95 -4.13
N PRO A 188 13.93 13.93 -5.06
CA PRO A 188 13.86 15.35 -4.72
C PRO A 188 12.57 15.78 -4.01
N LEU A 189 11.47 15.06 -4.21
CA LEU A 189 10.19 15.30 -3.51
C LEU A 189 10.29 15.07 -2.00
N TYR A 190 11.22 14.21 -1.57
CA TYR A 190 11.40 13.80 -0.19
C TYR A 190 12.63 14.47 0.46
N LYS A 191 13.10 15.61 -0.10
CA LYS A 191 14.23 16.39 0.44
C LYS A 191 14.08 16.61 1.95
N TYR A 192 12.89 17.01 2.41
CA TYR A 192 12.66 17.27 3.84
C TYR A 192 12.94 16.04 4.73
N GLN A 193 12.45 14.86 4.35
CA GLN A 193 12.68 13.61 5.08
C GLN A 193 14.16 13.21 5.07
N ILE A 194 14.83 13.33 3.91
CA ILE A 194 16.26 13.05 3.74
C ILE A 194 17.10 13.97 4.64
N ASP A 195 16.79 15.26 4.66
CA ASP A 195 17.47 16.27 5.47
C ASP A 195 17.18 16.12 6.97
N LEU A 196 15.95 15.75 7.32
CA LEU A 196 15.52 15.50 8.70
C LEU A 196 16.28 14.33 9.33
N VAL A 197 16.58 13.28 8.56
CA VAL A 197 17.27 12.08 9.05
C VAL A 197 18.78 12.16 8.79
N LEU A 198 19.20 12.09 7.53
CA LEU A 198 20.62 12.01 7.15
C LEU A 198 21.32 13.36 7.29
N GLY A 199 20.66 14.47 6.94
CA GLY A 199 21.22 15.81 7.10
C GLY A 199 21.50 16.16 8.56
N ARG A 200 20.52 15.95 9.45
CA ARG A 200 20.71 16.09 10.90
C ARG A 200 21.70 15.07 11.47
N GLY A 201 21.67 13.82 11.01
CA GLY A 201 22.63 12.79 11.43
C GLY A 201 24.08 13.15 11.10
N LEU A 202 24.34 13.69 9.91
CA LEU A 202 25.63 14.25 9.53
C LEU A 202 26.01 15.44 10.44
N ALA A 203 25.08 16.34 10.75
CA ALA A 203 25.34 17.45 11.68
C ALA A 203 25.71 16.96 13.10
N LEU A 204 25.06 15.91 13.61
CA LEU A 204 25.43 15.28 14.89
C LEU A 204 26.81 14.62 14.83
N LEU A 205 27.15 13.96 13.73
CA LEU A 205 28.50 13.41 13.52
C LEU A 205 29.58 14.51 13.50
N ARG A 206 29.27 15.71 12.96
CA ARG A 206 30.20 16.87 12.98
C ARG A 206 30.51 17.39 14.39
N GLN A 207 29.65 17.13 15.38
CA GLN A 207 29.93 17.43 16.79
C GLN A 207 30.97 16.47 17.41
N ARG A 208 31.26 15.34 16.75
CA ARG A 208 32.18 14.30 17.22
C ARG A 208 33.46 14.20 16.39
N TYR A 209 33.36 14.46 15.08
CA TYR A 209 34.41 14.32 14.09
C TYR A 209 34.46 15.55 13.16
N VAL A 210 35.65 16.09 12.91
CA VAL A 210 35.80 17.28 12.06
C VAL A 210 35.78 16.87 10.59
N PHE A 211 34.77 17.34 9.84
CA PHE A 211 34.71 17.18 8.39
C PHE A 211 33.85 18.25 7.71
N ASP A 212 34.12 18.47 6.43
CA ASP A 212 33.36 19.38 5.56
C ASP A 212 32.38 18.62 4.65
N TRP A 213 31.25 19.25 4.34
CA TRP A 213 30.19 18.69 3.50
C TRP A 213 29.39 19.81 2.86
N LYS A 214 28.91 19.60 1.63
CA LYS A 214 28.30 20.63 0.78
C LYS A 214 27.16 21.41 1.44
N TYR A 215 26.26 20.73 2.15
CA TYR A 215 25.10 21.36 2.79
C TYR A 215 25.31 21.67 4.28
N MET A 216 26.56 21.65 4.77
CA MET A 216 26.85 21.80 6.20
C MET A 216 26.41 23.13 6.82
N HIS A 217 26.17 24.15 5.99
CA HIS A 217 25.65 25.45 6.40
C HIS A 217 24.11 25.52 6.40
N GLU A 218 23.39 24.47 6.00
CA GLU A 218 21.93 24.35 6.18
C GLU A 218 21.58 23.88 7.62
N TYR A 219 22.57 23.43 8.40
CA TYR A 219 22.40 22.85 9.74
C TYR A 219 23.28 23.59 10.76
N PHE A 220 22.71 24.62 11.40
CA PHE A 220 23.38 25.39 12.45
C PHE A 220 23.02 24.88 13.85
N PHE A 221 24.03 24.44 14.59
CA PHE A 221 24.01 24.24 16.05
C PHE A 221 25.38 24.60 16.61
#